data_AF-A0A8E0ICB9-F1
#
_entry.id   AF-A0A8E0ICB9-F1
#
_cell.length_a   1.000
_cell.length_b   1.000
_cell.length_c   1.000
_cell.angle_alpha   90.00
_cell.angle_beta   90.00
_cell.angle_gamma   90.00
#
_symmetry.space_group_name_H-M   'P 1'
#
loop_
_entity.id
_entity.type
_entity.pdbx_description
1 polymer ?
#
loop_
_entity_poly.entity_id
_entity_poly.type
_entity_poly.pdbx_seq_one_letter_code
_entity_poly.pdbx_strand_id
1 'polypeptide(L)'
;RFLEPEAVQLLSFWCCTPQQMRRFIGIILNAKYRVEKDHQDIGVLIPLDDEELKSLMTKALRRYFNALRSNEKHIKNVENYLYGTMQNLFGVCGTNKRLENTRPNTPKKKSRPTTPTVGCTTSPKRLQNPF
;
A
#
# COMPACT_ATOMS: atom_id res chain seq x y z
N ARG A 1 5.96 9.94 12.52
CA ARG A 1 6.98 9.12 11.81
C ARG A 1 6.36 8.68 10.50
N PHE A 2 7.11 8.67 9.39
CA PHE A 2 6.54 8.36 8.07
C PHE A 2 6.42 6.85 7.77
N LEU A 3 7.06 6.00 8.57
CA LEU A 3 6.93 4.54 8.45
C LEU A 3 6.03 4.02 9.55
N GLU A 4 5.09 3.15 9.16
CA GLU A 4 4.28 2.37 10.08
C GLU A 4 5.15 1.41 10.91
N PRO A 5 4.71 1.03 12.13
CA PRO A 5 5.43 0.08 12.98
C PRO A 5 5.75 -1.23 12.27
N GLU A 6 4.81 -1.73 11.46
CA GLU A 6 4.98 -2.95 10.66
C GLU A 6 6.10 -2.79 9.61
N ALA A 7 6.17 -1.65 8.94
CA ALA A 7 7.25 -1.34 7.99
C ALA A 7 8.61 -1.25 8.70
N VAL A 8 8.66 -0.65 9.88
CA VAL A 8 9.88 -0.58 10.71
C VAL A 8 10.33 -1.98 11.12
N GLN A 9 9.40 -2.85 11.54
CA GLN A 9 9.69 -4.23 11.89
C GLN A 9 10.20 -5.05 10.69
N LEU A 10 9.62 -4.85 9.51
CA LEU A 10 10.09 -5.48 8.29
C LEU A 10 11.53 -5.06 7.94
N LEU A 11 11.85 -3.77 8.10
CA LEU A 11 13.21 -3.27 7.91
C LEU A 11 14.18 -3.83 8.95
N SER A 12 13.77 -3.99 10.22
CA SER A 12 14.64 -4.50 11.28
C SER A 12 15.04 -5.97 11.07
N PHE A 13 14.25 -6.77 10.36
CA PHE A 13 14.64 -8.14 10.02
C PHE A 13 15.81 -8.23 9.04
N TRP A 14 16.07 -7.17 8.28
CA TRP A 14 17.11 -7.14 7.24
C TRP A 14 18.23 -6.15 7.54
N CYS A 15 17.95 -5.09 8.29
CA CYS A 15 18.95 -4.12 8.71
C CYS A 15 19.50 -4.52 10.08
N CYS A 16 20.61 -5.26 10.09
CA CYS A 16 21.30 -5.65 11.32
C CYS A 16 22.10 -4.51 11.95
N THR A 17 22.31 -3.41 11.20
CA THR A 17 23.03 -2.23 11.69
C THR A 17 22.23 -0.94 11.47
N PRO A 18 22.39 0.06 12.35
CA PRO A 18 21.81 1.39 12.15
C PRO A 18 22.25 2.04 10.83
N GLN A 19 23.45 1.70 10.34
CA GLN A 19 23.98 2.18 9.07
C GLN A 19 23.21 1.62 7.88
N GLN A 20 22.94 0.31 7.86
CA GLN A 20 22.09 -0.32 6.85
C GLN A 20 20.68 0.27 6.88
N MET A 21 20.10 0.47 8.07
CA MET A 21 18.78 1.07 8.20
C MET A 21 18.74 2.49 7.62
N ARG A 22 19.75 3.33 7.94
CA ARG A 22 19.89 4.66 7.34
C ARG A 22 20.04 4.60 5.81
N ARG A 23 20.78 3.62 5.28
CA ARG A 23 20.95 3.44 3.84
C ARG A 23 19.65 3.08 3.14
N PHE A 24 18.87 2.16 3.72
CA PHE A 24 17.56 1.78 3.21
C PHE A 24 16.57 2.95 3.24
N ILE A 25 16.54 3.70 4.34
CA ILE A 25 15.74 4.92 4.44
C ILE A 25 16.17 5.93 3.36
N GLY A 26 17.48 6.11 3.17
CA GLY A 26 18.03 6.97 2.11
C GLY A 26 17.57 6.56 0.71
N ILE A 27 17.54 5.27 0.40
CA ILE A 27 17.05 4.75 -0.89
C ILE A 27 15.57 5.09 -1.10
N ILE A 28 14.73 4.89 -0.08
CA ILE A 28 13.30 5.19 -0.13
C ILE A 28 13.09 6.69 -0.38
N LEU A 29 13.78 7.55 0.37
CA LEU A 29 13.67 9.01 0.23
C LEU A 29 14.22 9.50 -1.11
N ASN A 30 15.30 8.90 -1.62
CA ASN A 30 15.86 9.23 -2.93
C ASN A 30 14.90 8.85 -4.06
N ALA A 31 14.21 7.71 -3.95
CA ALA A 31 13.17 7.31 -4.91
C ALA A 31 12.02 8.33 -4.93
N LYS A 32 11.56 8.76 -3.75
CA LYS A 32 10.55 9.82 -3.63
C LYS A 32 11.00 11.10 -4.32
N TYR A 33 12.19 11.62 -3.97
CA TYR A 33 12.71 12.87 -4.53
C TYR A 33 12.84 12.80 -6.06
N ARG A 34 13.29 11.67 -6.61
CA ARG A 34 13.37 11.50 -8.07
C ARG A 34 11.99 11.52 -8.73
N VAL A 35 10.98 10.87 -8.16
CA VAL A 35 9.62 10.91 -8.73
C VAL A 35 9.04 12.33 -8.67
N GLU A 36 9.21 13.05 -7.56
CA GLU A 36 8.76 14.45 -7.45
C GLU A 36 9.48 15.36 -8.45
N LYS A 37 10.78 15.19 -8.64
CA LYS A 37 11.58 15.95 -9.61
C LYS A 37 11.17 15.65 -11.06
N ASP A 38 10.98 14.38 -11.40
CA ASP A 38 10.60 13.93 -12.74
C ASP A 38 9.18 14.39 -13.13
N HIS A 39 8.36 14.80 -12.15
CA HIS A 39 6.99 15.27 -12.33
C HIS A 39 6.77 16.67 -11.74
N GLN A 40 7.86 17.47 -11.66
CA GLN A 40 7.82 18.81 -11.10
C GLN A 40 7.01 19.77 -11.98
N ASP A 41 7.03 19.54 -13.30
CA ASP A 41 6.26 20.25 -14.32
C ASP A 41 4.75 20.19 -14.10
N ILE A 42 4.27 19.07 -13.53
CA ILE A 42 2.86 18.86 -13.20
C ILE A 42 2.55 19.05 -11.71
N GLY A 43 3.51 19.51 -10.91
CA GLY A 43 3.32 19.84 -9.49
C GLY A 43 3.06 18.64 -8.57
N VAL A 44 3.58 17.46 -8.90
CA VAL A 44 3.41 16.27 -8.05
C VAL A 44 4.15 16.44 -6.72
N LEU A 45 3.38 16.40 -5.63
CA LEU A 45 3.87 16.35 -4.26
C LEU A 45 3.45 15.03 -3.62
N ILE A 46 4.40 14.31 -3.02
CA ILE A 46 4.15 13.04 -2.34
C ILE A 46 4.20 13.28 -0.82
N PRO A 47 3.03 13.42 -0.16
CA PRO A 47 2.97 13.61 1.28
C PRO A 47 3.24 12.28 2.00
N LEU A 48 4.42 12.14 2.61
CA LEU A 48 4.81 10.95 3.36
C LEU A 48 3.97 10.69 4.64
N ASP A 49 3.23 11.70 5.10
CA ASP A 49 2.35 11.59 6.26
C ASP A 49 0.96 11.05 5.92
N ASP A 50 0.66 10.83 4.64
CA ASP A 50 -0.61 10.29 4.15
C ASP A 50 -0.78 8.81 4.53
N GLU A 51 -1.87 8.50 5.24
CA GLU A 51 -2.16 7.15 5.76
C GLU A 51 -2.29 6.09 4.65
N GLU A 52 -2.86 6.44 3.50
CA GLU A 52 -2.95 5.50 2.38
C GLU A 52 -1.56 5.20 1.80
N LEU A 53 -0.74 6.24 1.65
CA LEU A 53 0.64 6.09 1.19
C LEU A 53 1.45 5.23 2.16
N LYS A 54 1.33 5.46 3.46
CA LYS A 54 1.98 4.63 4.49
C LYS A 54 1.60 3.16 4.36
N SER A 55 0.30 2.87 4.18
CA SER A 55 -0.19 1.51 3.92
C SER A 55 0.40 0.91 2.64
N LEU A 56 0.45 1.68 1.56
CA LEU A 56 1.05 1.24 0.30
C LEU A 56 2.54 0.96 0.45
N MET A 57 3.29 1.79 1.19
CA MET A 57 4.71 1.60 1.44
C MET A 57 4.96 0.29 2.20
N THR A 58 4.16 -0.02 3.22
CA THR A 58 4.24 -1.30 3.93
C THR A 58 3.99 -2.48 3.00
N LYS A 59 2.98 -2.39 2.11
CA LYS A 59 2.71 -3.43 1.10
C LYS A 59 3.88 -3.60 0.12
N ALA A 60 4.49 -2.50 -0.33
CA ALA A 60 5.64 -2.54 -1.22
C ALA A 60 6.88 -3.15 -0.55
N LEU A 61 7.15 -2.80 0.72
CA LEU A 61 8.21 -3.42 1.51
C LEU A 61 7.96 -4.92 1.67
N ARG A 62 6.73 -5.33 1.98
CA ARG A 62 6.37 -6.75 2.06
C ARG A 62 6.61 -7.48 0.72
N ARG A 63 6.21 -6.89 -0.42
CA ARG A 63 6.50 -7.43 -1.76
C ARG A 63 8.00 -7.53 -2.05
N TYR A 64 8.76 -6.50 -1.68
CA TYR A 64 10.21 -6.48 -1.82
C TYR A 64 10.86 -7.63 -1.04
N PHE A 65 10.52 -7.78 0.25
CA PHE A 65 11.08 -8.84 1.08
C PHE A 65 10.65 -10.24 0.66
N ASN A 66 9.42 -10.40 0.17
CA ASN A 66 8.96 -11.66 -0.39
C ASN A 66 9.79 -12.07 -1.61
N ALA A 67 10.11 -11.13 -2.50
CA ALA A 67 10.93 -11.40 -3.68
C ALA A 67 12.39 -11.76 -3.31
N LEU A 68 12.91 -11.21 -2.22
CA LEU A 68 14.23 -11.60 -1.69
C LEU A 68 14.21 -13.01 -1.10
N ARG A 69 13.12 -13.38 -0.42
CA ARG A 69 12.96 -14.70 0.20
C ARG A 69 12.70 -15.81 -0.81
N SER A 70 11.92 -15.54 -1.86
CA SER A 70 11.55 -16.56 -2.83
C SER A 70 12.70 -16.96 -3.76
N ASN A 71 13.75 -16.13 -3.85
CA ASN A 71 14.89 -16.27 -4.79
C ASN A 71 14.49 -16.40 -6.28
N GLU A 72 13.20 -16.27 -6.60
CA GLU A 72 12.61 -16.46 -7.93
C GLU A 72 13.11 -15.41 -8.93
N LYS A 73 13.40 -14.20 -8.45
CA LYS A 73 13.83 -13.09 -9.30
C LYS A 73 15.35 -12.97 -9.45
N HIS A 74 16.13 -13.87 -8.84
CA HIS A 74 17.61 -13.85 -8.84
C HIS A 74 18.17 -12.42 -8.68
N ILE A 75 17.70 -11.70 -7.66
CA ILE A 75 17.99 -10.28 -7.46
C ILE A 75 19.47 -10.11 -7.16
N LYS A 76 20.22 -9.58 -8.13
CA LYS A 76 21.67 -9.35 -8.01
C LYS A 76 22.02 -8.14 -7.14
N ASN A 77 21.17 -7.10 -7.17
CA ASN A 77 21.36 -5.88 -6.39
C ASN A 77 20.07 -5.52 -5.64
N VAL A 78 20.10 -5.81 -4.34
CA VAL A 78 19.02 -5.57 -3.39
C VAL A 78 18.62 -4.10 -3.31
N GLU A 79 19.60 -3.19 -3.25
CA GLU A 79 19.37 -1.76 -3.10
C GLU A 79 18.71 -1.15 -4.34
N ASN A 80 19.16 -1.52 -5.54
CA ASN A 80 18.52 -1.09 -6.78
C ASN A 80 17.11 -1.66 -6.93
N TYR A 81 16.89 -2.90 -6.48
CA TYR A 81 15.55 -3.50 -6.52
C TYR A 81 14.59 -2.80 -5.55
N LEU A 82 15.07 -2.39 -4.36
CA LEU A 82 14.31 -1.56 -3.42
C LEU A 82 13.98 -0.20 -4.04
N TYR A 83 14.99 0.46 -4.62
CA TYR A 83 14.84 1.74 -5.29
C TYR A 83 13.73 1.69 -6.35
N GLY A 84 13.79 0.72 -7.26
CA GLY A 84 12.78 0.54 -8.32
C GLY A 84 11.40 0.21 -7.77
N THR A 85 11.32 -0.60 -6.71
CA THR A 85 10.05 -0.93 -6.04
C THR A 85 9.38 0.33 -5.48
N MET A 86 10.16 1.20 -4.83
CA MET A 86 9.67 2.45 -4.25
C MET A 86 9.31 3.48 -5.33
N GLN A 87 10.14 3.59 -6.38
CA GLN A 87 9.87 4.47 -7.52
C GLN A 87 8.55 4.09 -8.21
N ASN A 88 8.31 2.80 -8.45
CA ASN A 88 7.06 2.31 -9.04
C ASN A 88 5.86 2.61 -8.13
N LEU A 89 5.99 2.44 -6.81
CA LEU A 89 4.93 2.80 -5.87
C LEU A 89 4.60 4.29 -5.93
N PHE A 90 5.61 5.15 -5.89
CA PHE A 90 5.44 6.60 -5.91
C PHE A 90 4.86 7.10 -7.23
N GLY A 91 5.26 6.52 -8.36
CA GLY A 91 4.69 6.81 -9.68
C GLY A 91 3.20 6.43 -9.77
N VAL A 92 2.82 5.24 -9.30
CA VAL A 92 1.41 4.80 -9.28
C VAL A 92 0.57 5.65 -8.32
N CYS A 93 1.09 5.98 -7.14
CA CYS A 93 0.40 6.82 -6.17
C CYS A 93 0.16 8.25 -6.72
N GLY A 94 1.18 8.87 -7.32
CA GLY A 94 1.05 10.18 -7.98
C GLY A 94 0.02 10.15 -9.12
N THR A 95 0.02 9.09 -9.93
CA THR A 95 -0.95 8.92 -11.02
C THR A 95 -2.39 8.77 -10.51
N ASN A 96 -2.61 8.02 -9.43
CA ASN A 96 -3.92 7.83 -8.84
C ASN A 96 -4.48 9.11 -8.19
N LYS A 97 -3.63 9.88 -7.47
CA LYS A 97 -4.04 11.19 -6.93
C LYS A 97 -4.37 12.19 -8.03
N ARG A 98 -3.66 12.14 -9.17
CA ARG A 98 -4.04 12.91 -10.37
C ARG A 98 -5.42 12.52 -10.89
N LEU A 99 -5.71 11.23 -11.04
CA LEU A 99 -7.03 10.76 -11.49
C LEU A 99 -8.14 11.16 -10.52
N GLU A 100 -7.89 11.21 -9.22
CA GLU A 100 -8.86 11.70 -8.23
C GLU A 100 -9.08 13.22 -8.38
N ASN A 101 -8.01 14.02 -8.49
CA ASN A 101 -8.10 15.48 -8.64
C ASN A 101 -8.70 15.94 -9.98
N THR A 102 -8.61 15.12 -11.04
CA THR A 102 -9.17 15.44 -12.37
C THR A 102 -10.61 14.93 -12.53
N ARG A 103 -11.14 14.14 -11.58
CA ARG A 103 -12.55 13.73 -11.59
C ARG A 103 -13.41 14.85 -10.99
N PRO A 104 -14.47 15.33 -11.67
CA PRO A 104 -15.44 16.20 -11.04
C PRO A 104 -16.07 15.47 -9.84
N ASN A 105 -16.06 16.12 -8.68
CA ASN A 105 -16.60 15.65 -7.41
C ASN A 105 -17.90 14.86 -7.59
N THR A 106 -17.83 13.54 -7.53
CA THR A 106 -19.00 12.69 -7.34
C THR A 106 -19.08 12.40 -5.84
N PRO A 107 -20.20 12.72 -5.17
CA PRO A 107 -20.27 12.67 -3.71
C PRO A 107 -20.02 11.26 -3.19
N LYS A 108 -19.08 11.14 -2.23
CA LYS A 108 -18.91 9.95 -1.39
C LYS A 108 -20.26 9.64 -0.72
N LYS A 109 -20.95 8.58 -1.15
CA LYS A 109 -22.06 7.99 -0.38
C LYS A 109 -21.49 7.47 0.95
N LYS A 110 -21.71 8.22 2.02
CA LYS A 110 -21.56 7.77 3.40
C LYS A 110 -22.87 7.16 3.91
N SER A 111 -22.71 6.19 4.81
CA SER A 111 -23.67 5.49 5.67
C SER A 111 -24.34 4.25 5.03
N ARG A 112 -24.39 3.11 5.71
CA ARG A 112 -24.88 2.98 7.10
C ARG A 112 -24.26 1.80 7.88
N PRO A 113 -23.94 1.95 9.18
CA PRO A 113 -23.84 0.85 10.14
C PRO A 113 -25.19 0.62 10.83
N THR A 114 -25.62 -0.65 11.00
CA THR A 114 -26.36 -1.17 12.18
C THR A 114 -26.78 -2.64 11.99
N THR A 115 -26.26 -3.54 12.82
CA THR A 115 -27.03 -4.62 13.47
C THR A 115 -27.55 -4.06 14.81
N PRO A 116 -28.67 -4.52 15.43
CA PRO A 116 -28.97 -5.93 15.72
C PRO A 116 -30.48 -6.36 15.81
N THR A 117 -30.69 -7.65 16.12
CA THR A 117 -31.77 -8.22 16.98
C THR A 117 -32.96 -9.00 16.35
N VAL A 118 -32.88 -10.34 16.52
CA VAL A 118 -33.87 -11.32 17.06
C VAL A 118 -35.30 -11.45 16.47
N GLY A 119 -35.57 -12.66 15.95
CA GLY A 119 -36.66 -13.56 16.38
C GLY A 119 -38.08 -13.37 15.80
N CYS A 120 -38.54 -14.36 15.01
CA CYS A 120 -39.70 -15.24 15.28
C CYS A 120 -40.29 -15.84 13.98
N THR A 121 -40.23 -17.18 13.93
CA THR A 121 -41.31 -18.15 13.64
C THR A 121 -42.40 -17.78 12.64
N THR A 122 -42.58 -18.61 11.59
CA THR A 122 -43.77 -19.47 11.36
C THR A 122 -43.67 -20.17 10.00
N SER A 123 -43.58 -21.50 10.00
CA SER A 123 -43.95 -22.36 8.85
C SER A 123 -45.47 -22.51 8.78
N PRO A 124 -46.06 -22.83 7.62
CA PRO A 124 -46.52 -24.22 7.45
C PRO A 124 -46.53 -24.81 6.02
N LYS A 125 -46.36 -26.15 5.99
CA LYS A 125 -46.96 -27.21 5.10
C LYS A 125 -46.69 -27.15 3.58
N ARG A 126 -45.90 -28.08 3.00
CA ARG A 126 -46.16 -29.51 2.66
C ARG A 126 -47.03 -29.68 1.39
N LEU A 127 -46.42 -30.15 0.31
CA LEU A 127 -46.90 -31.10 -0.73
C LEU A 127 -45.79 -31.15 -1.82
N GLN A 128 -45.36 -32.24 -2.45
CA GLN A 128 -45.63 -33.66 -2.39
C GLN A 128 -44.50 -34.34 -3.18
N ASN A 129 -44.07 -35.54 -2.76
CA ASN A 129 -43.21 -36.44 -3.53
C ASN A 129 -43.94 -36.93 -4.80
N PRO A 130 -43.23 -37.39 -5.85
CA PRO A 130 -43.31 -38.82 -6.11
C PRO A 130 -42.01 -39.46 -6.63
N PHE A 131 -41.86 -40.73 -6.24
CA PHE A 131 -40.82 -41.74 -6.53
C PHE A 131 -39.50 -41.58 -5.78
#